data_AF-A0A2A4U275-F1
#
_entry.id   AF-A0A2A4U275-F1
#
_cell.length_a   1.000
_cell.length_b   1.000
_cell.length_c   1.000
_cell.angle_alpha   90.00
_cell.angle_beta   90.00
_cell.angle_gamma   90.00
#
_symmetry.space_group_name_H-M   'P 1'
#
loop_
_entity.id
_entity.type
_entity.pdbx_description
1 polymer ?
#
loop_
_entity_poly.entity_id
_entity_poly.type
_entity_poly.pdbx_seq_one_letter_code
_entity_poly.pdbx_strand_id
1 'polypeptide(L)' 'MDTDDLEPQKSKAGQKDLDEMSIEAIEEYIQDLKNEIKRAEAAISTKQSARAGADAFFN' A
#
# COMPACT_ATOMS: atom_id res chain seq x y z
N MET A 1 21.27 3.47 31.04
CA MET A 1 21.55 2.82 29.74
C MET A 1 20.27 2.11 29.37
N ASP A 2 19.36 2.80 28.68
CA ASP A 2 18.13 2.21 28.15
C ASP A 2 18.48 1.54 26.83
N THR A 3 18.37 0.22 26.79
CA THR A 3 18.76 -0.64 25.67
C THR A 3 17.58 -1.08 24.80
N ASP A 4 16.42 -0.44 24.93
CA ASP A 4 15.15 -0.98 24.40
C ASP A 4 14.53 -0.16 23.25
N ASP A 5 15.33 0.46 22.38
CA ASP A 5 14.74 1.04 21.16
C ASP A 5 15.64 0.89 19.92
N LEU A 6 16.13 -0.33 19.71
CA LEU A 6 16.55 -0.76 18.38
C LEU A 6 15.36 -1.46 17.70
N GLU A 7 14.29 -0.71 17.45
CA GLU A 7 13.31 -1.14 16.46
C GLU A 7 14.05 -1.44 15.16
N PRO A 8 13.90 -2.63 14.55
CA PRO A 8 14.43 -2.87 13.22
C PRO A 8 13.80 -1.83 12.32
N GLN A 9 14.60 -0.86 11.85
CA GLN A 9 14.17 0.02 10.78
C GLN A 9 13.73 -0.92 9.66
N LYS A 10 12.41 -1.03 9.46
CA LYS A 10 11.85 -1.83 8.38
C LYS A 10 12.48 -1.27 7.13
N SER A 11 13.49 -1.96 6.62
CA SER A 11 14.09 -1.67 5.34
C SER A 11 12.90 -1.62 4.39
N LYS A 12 12.59 -0.42 3.88
CA LYS A 12 11.58 -0.28 2.83
C LYS A 12 11.96 -1.34 1.82
N ALA A 13 11.11 -2.36 1.63
CA ALA A 13 11.36 -3.38 0.62
C ALA A 13 11.71 -2.58 -0.65
N GLY A 14 12.98 -2.67 -1.05
CA GLY A 14 13.56 -1.68 -1.95
C GLY A 14 12.69 -1.57 -3.18
N GLN A 15 12.36 -0.35 -3.59
CA GLN A 15 11.74 -0.16 -4.90
C GLN A 15 12.58 -0.94 -5.91
N LYS A 16 11.93 -1.70 -6.80
CA LYS A 16 12.64 -2.44 -7.83
C LYS A 16 13.58 -1.48 -8.57
N ASP A 17 14.80 -1.92 -8.82
CA ASP A 17 15.73 -1.17 -9.64
C ASP A 17 15.22 -1.19 -11.09
N LEU A 18 14.77 -0.03 -11.57
CA LEU A 18 14.19 0.09 -12.91
C LEU A 18 15.28 0.18 -13.98
N ASP A 19 16.51 0.55 -13.62
CA ASP A 19 17.61 0.68 -14.58
C ASP A 19 18.12 -0.70 -15.06
N GLU A 20 17.91 -1.74 -14.25
CA GLU A 20 18.24 -3.13 -14.59
C GLU A 20 17.12 -3.88 -15.32
N MET A 21 15.91 -3.30 -15.42
CA MET A 21 14.74 -3.95 -16.01
C MET A 21 14.59 -3.64 -17.51
N SER A 22 14.04 -4.59 -18.28
CA SER A 22 13.64 -4.31 -19.67
C SER A 22 12.37 -3.45 -19.71
N ILE A 23 12.10 -2.82 -20.86
CA ILE A 23 10.90 -1.99 -21.06
C ILE A 23 9.64 -2.81 -20.77
N GLU A 24 9.56 -4.03 -21.30
CA GLU A 24 8.42 -4.93 -21.12
C GLU A 24 8.21 -5.27 -19.64
N ALA A 25 9.30 -5.53 -18.90
CA ALA A 25 9.23 -5.81 -17.47
C ALA A 25 8.75 -4.60 -16.66
N ILE A 26 9.13 -3.38 -17.07
CA ILE A 26 8.65 -2.14 -16.45
C ILE A 26 7.16 -1.94 -16.76
N GLU A 27 6.71 -2.22 -17.98
CA GLU A 27 5.29 -2.14 -18.36
C GLU A 27 4.43 -3.10 -17.53
N GLU A 28 4.86 -4.36 -17.38
CA GLU A 28 4.20 -5.34 -16.52
C GLU A 28 4.17 -4.89 -15.06
N TYR A 29 5.30 -4.41 -14.53
CA TYR A 29 5.38 -3.90 -13.17
C TYR A 29 4.43 -2.71 -12.94
N ILE A 30 4.30 -1.80 -13.91
CA ILE A 30 3.34 -0.70 -13.86
C ILE A 30 1.90 -1.22 -13.83
N GLN A 31 1.57 -2.25 -14.62
CA GLN A 31 0.22 -2.83 -14.61
C GLN A 31 -0.12 -3.45 -13.25
N ASP A 32 0.82 -4.18 -12.65
CA ASP A 32 0.64 -4.77 -11.32
C ASP A 32 0.40 -3.70 -10.26
N LEU A 33 1.22 -2.64 -10.26
CA LEU A 33 1.05 -1.52 -9.34
C LEU A 33 -0.31 -0.82 -9.54
N LYS A 34 -0.76 -0.63 -10.78
CA LYS A 34 -2.09 -0.05 -11.05
C LYS A 34 -3.23 -0.95 -10.55
N ASN A 35 -3.09 -2.26 -10.68
CA ASN A 35 -4.07 -3.21 -10.14
C ASN A 35 -4.11 -3.15 -8.61
N GLU A 36 -2.96 -3.03 -7.97
CA GLU A 36 -2.86 -2.87 -6.52
C GLU A 36 -3.51 -1.56 -6.05
N ILE A 37 -3.28 -0.46 -6.75
CA ILE A 37 -3.94 0.83 -6.47
C ILE A 37 -5.46 0.67 -6.52
N LYS A 38 -6.00 0.05 -7.57
CA LYS A 38 -7.45 -0.20 -7.69
C LYS A 38 -7.99 -1.03 -6.52
N ARG A 39 -7.25 -2.07 -6.10
CA ARG A 39 -7.61 -2.90 -4.94
C ARG A 39 -7.66 -2.06 -3.66
N ALA A 40 -6.64 -1.22 -3.44
CA ALA A 40 -6.57 -0.35 -2.28
C ALA A 40 -7.71 0.69 -2.27
N GLU A 41 -8.00 1.31 -3.40
CA GLU A 41 -9.12 2.25 -3.56
C GLU A 41 -10.48 1.59 -3.24
N ALA A 42 -10.71 0.37 -3.73
CA ALA A 42 -11.93 -0.38 -3.43
C ALA A 42 -12.06 -0.71 -1.92
N ALA A 43 -10.95 -1.05 -1.27
CA ALA A 43 -10.90 -1.28 0.17
C ALA A 43 -11.19 0.01 0.97
N ILE A 44 -10.67 1.16 0.53
CA ILE A 44 -10.96 2.46 1.13
C ILE A 44 -12.45 2.78 1.01
N SER A 45 -13.01 2.65 -0.18
CA SER A 45 -14.44 2.89 -0.42
C SER A 45 -15.32 2.05 0.52
N THR A 46 -15.01 0.76 0.64
CA THR A 46 -15.71 -0.16 1.56
C THR A 46 -15.62 0.32 3.01
N LYS A 47 -14.44 0.73 3.46
CA LYS A 47 -14.24 1.24 4.84
C LYS A 47 -14.97 2.56 5.08
N GLN A 48 -15.02 3.44 4.10
CA GLN A 48 -15.76 4.69 4.18
C GLN A 48 -17.27 4.45 4.29
N SER A 49 -17.82 3.53 3.49
CA SER A 49 -19.24 3.14 3.59
C SER A 49 -19.56 2.54 4.95
N ALA A 50 -18.70 1.65 5.48
CA ALA A 50 -18.87 1.09 6.81
C ALA A 50 -18.86 2.17 7.91
N ARG A 51 -17.95 3.15 7.80
CA ARG A 51 -17.89 4.29 8.72
C ARG A 51 -19.16 5.14 8.64
N ALA A 52 -19.60 5.51 7.45
CA ALA A 52 -20.82 6.31 7.26
C ALA A 52 -22.06 5.59 7.80
N GLY A 53 -22.15 4.26 7.62
CA GLY A 53 -23.23 3.44 8.19
C GLY A 53 -23.21 3.43 9.72
N ALA A 54 -22.02 3.35 10.33
CA ALA A 54 -21.89 3.46 11.78
C ALA A 54 -22.26 4.88 12.27
N ASP A 55 -21.75 5.92 11.62
CA ASP A 55 -22.07 7.31 11.96
C ASP A 55 -23.58 7.59 11.87
N ALA A 56 -24.30 6.96 10.93
CA ALA A 56 -25.76 7.06 10.81
C ALA A 56 -26.54 6.24 11.86
N PHE A 57 -25.93 5.23 12.48
CA PHE A 57 -26.57 4.40 13.50
C PHE A 57 -26.40 4.97 14.92
N PHE A 58 -25.33 5.73 15.16
CA PHE A 58 -24.97 6.25 16.48
C PHE A 58 -25.23 7.76 16.67
N ASN A 59 -25.71 8.48 15.65
CA ASN A 59 -26.13 9.89 15.73
C ASN A 59 -27.66 10.04 15.76
#